data_AF-A0A3N2KYJ2-F1
#
_entry.id   AF-A0A3N2KYJ2-F1
#
_cell.length_a   1.000
_cell.length_b   1.000
_cell.length_c   1.000
_cell.angle_alpha   90.00
_cell.angle_beta   90.00
_cell.angle_gamma   90.00
#
_symmetry.space_group_name_H-M   'P 1'
#
loop_
_entity.id
_entity.type
_entity.pdbx_description
1 polymer ?
#
loop_
_entity_poly.entity_id
_entity_poly.type
_entity_poly.pdbx_seq_one_letter_code
_entity_poly.pdbx_strand_id
1 'polypeptide(L)'
;METKVSVRAHAVIFDKQVYRNCIVSYSPEDNTVVPHIIPFSTEVHSTTSYNGIIIFAPLGFTLPPDLDMPHAIAAPGGYTAFLNHLAEATPACGQSPHSVILLPL
;
A
#
# COMPACT_ATOMS: atom_id res chain seq x y z
N MET A 1 -1.04 20.13 -13.23
CA MET A 1 -1.54 20.37 -11.86
C MET A 1 -1.39 19.02 -11.18
N GLU A 2 -0.44 18.86 -10.26
CA GLU A 2 -0.22 17.55 -9.62
C GLU A 2 -1.46 17.16 -8.80
N THR A 3 -2.20 16.18 -9.29
CA THR A 3 -3.35 15.64 -8.56
C THR A 3 -2.82 14.70 -7.48
N LYS A 4 -2.62 15.22 -6.26
CA LYS A 4 -2.33 14.39 -5.08
C LYS A 4 -3.63 13.85 -4.51
N VAL A 5 -3.68 12.56 -4.27
CA VAL A 5 -4.80 11.88 -3.61
C VAL A 5 -4.36 11.53 -2.21
N SER A 6 -5.23 11.75 -1.22
CA SER A 6 -5.01 11.32 0.16
C SER A 6 -6.12 10.37 0.57
N VAL A 7 -5.75 9.15 0.94
CA VAL A 7 -6.70 8.11 1.34
C VAL A 7 -6.32 7.49 2.67
N ARG A 8 -7.33 7.09 3.43
CA ARG A 8 -7.16 6.24 4.60
C ARG A 8 -7.07 4.79 4.14
N ALA A 9 -5.99 4.09 4.47
CA ALA A 9 -5.75 2.68 4.13
C ALA A 9 -5.59 1.82 5.39
N HIS A 10 -6.00 0.54 5.31
CA HIS A 10 -5.78 -0.42 6.40
C HIS A 10 -4.31 -0.79 6.54
N ALA A 11 -3.64 -0.96 5.40
CA ALA A 11 -2.20 -1.13 5.37
C ALA A 11 -1.59 -0.48 4.11
N VAL A 12 -0.36 -0.01 4.25
CA VAL A 12 0.49 0.42 3.15
C VAL A 12 1.78 -0.37 3.21
N ILE A 13 2.21 -0.88 2.05
CA ILE A 13 3.50 -1.55 1.87
C ILE A 13 4.39 -0.62 1.06
N PHE A 14 5.54 -0.23 1.64
CA PHE A 14 6.53 0.60 0.97
C PHE A 14 7.91 0.28 1.53
N ASP A 15 8.92 0.16 0.64
CA ASP A 15 10.31 -0.13 1.01
C ASP A 15 10.47 -1.28 2.02
N LYS A 16 9.75 -2.38 1.76
CA LYS A 16 9.72 -3.59 2.59
C LYS A 16 9.19 -3.39 4.01
N GLN A 17 8.46 -2.30 4.25
CA GLN A 17 7.84 -2.02 5.53
C GLN A 17 6.32 -2.07 5.43
N VAL A 18 5.71 -2.49 6.54
CA VAL A 18 4.25 -2.52 6.73
C VAL A 18 3.84 -1.33 7.59
N TYR A 19 3.06 -0.41 7.04
CA TYR A 19 2.45 0.68 7.77
C TYR A 19 0.96 0.39 7.94
N ARG A 20 0.51 0.18 9.18
CA ARG A 20 -0.90 -0.15 9.47
C ARG A 20 -1.69 1.09 9.86
N ASN A 21 -2.96 1.12 9.48
CA ASN A 21 -3.89 2.21 9.80
C ASN A 21 -3.25 3.57 9.55
N CYS A 22 -3.02 3.87 8.27
CA CYS A 22 -2.34 5.09 7.86
C CYS A 22 -3.16 5.88 6.85
N ILE A 23 -2.91 7.18 6.83
CA ILE A 23 -3.27 8.03 5.70
C ILE A 23 -2.06 7.99 4.76
N VAL A 24 -2.32 7.71 3.49
CA VAL A 24 -1.31 7.81 2.45
C VAL A 24 -1.69 8.87 1.43
N SER A 25 -0.73 9.75 1.17
CA SER A 25 -0.82 10.74 0.12
C SER A 25 0.16 10.38 -0.99
N TYR A 26 -0.34 10.22 -2.21
CA TYR A 26 0.48 9.89 -3.39
C TYR A 26 -0.10 10.56 -4.64
N SER A 27 0.68 10.62 -5.72
CA SER A 27 0.21 11.11 -7.01
C SER A 27 -0.01 9.92 -7.96
N PRO A 28 -1.26 9.62 -8.37
CA PRO A 28 -1.52 8.55 -9.34
C PRO A 28 -0.94 8.86 -10.73
N GLU A 29 -0.74 10.15 -11.04
CA GLU A 29 -0.26 10.64 -12.34
C GLU A 29 1.27 10.84 -12.37
N ASP A 30 1.91 10.94 -11.20
CA ASP A 30 3.36 11.11 -11.07
C ASP A 30 3.96 10.00 -10.20
N ASN A 31 4.58 9.03 -10.87
CA ASN A 31 5.22 7.88 -10.26
C ASN A 31 6.57 8.18 -9.60
N THR A 32 7.09 9.41 -9.69
CA THR A 32 8.38 9.80 -9.11
C THR A 32 8.24 10.38 -7.70
N VAL A 33 7.02 10.76 -7.30
CA VAL A 33 6.74 11.40 -6.01
C VAL A 33 6.60 10.35 -4.93
N VAL A 34 7.60 10.24 -4.05
CA VAL A 34 7.58 9.34 -2.89
C VAL A 34 6.30 9.52 -2.08
N PRO A 35 5.58 8.43 -1.73
CA PRO A 35 4.34 8.52 -0.97
C PRO A 35 4.60 9.06 0.43
N HIS A 36 3.70 9.90 0.92
CA HIS A 36 3.72 10.36 2.30
C HIS A 36 2.78 9.49 3.14
N ILE A 37 3.34 8.76 4.10
CA ILE A 37 2.63 7.77 4.91
C ILE A 37 2.60 8.26 6.35
N ILE A 38 1.40 8.55 6.87
CA ILE A 38 1.20 9.02 8.24
C ILE A 38 0.38 7.97 9.00
N PRO A 39 0.92 7.35 10.07
CA PRO A 39 0.11 6.50 10.93
C PRO A 39 -0.98 7.34 11.62
N PHE A 40 -2.19 6.81 11.77
CA PHE A 40 -3.25 7.46 12.54
C PHE A 40 -3.75 6.52 13.64
N SER A 41 -3.93 7.07 14.84
CA SER A 41 -4.44 6.32 15.99
C SER A 41 -5.96 6.49 16.17
N THR A 42 -6.53 7.66 15.87
CA THR A 42 -7.98 7.97 15.92
C THR A 42 -8.31 9.32 15.27
N GLU A 43 -9.60 9.50 14.94
CA GLU A 43 -10.28 10.67 14.32
C GLU A 43 -9.63 11.27 13.07
N VAL A 44 -10.12 10.81 11.91
CA VAL A 44 -9.84 11.43 10.61
C VAL A 44 -11.11 12.12 10.15
N HIS A 45 -11.09 13.46 10.17
CA HIS A 45 -12.29 14.26 9.92
C HIS A 45 -12.61 14.48 8.42
N SER A 46 -11.67 14.24 7.50
CA SER A 46 -11.89 14.39 6.05
C SER A 46 -10.81 13.68 5.22
N THR A 47 -11.03 12.40 4.90
CA THR A 47 -10.26 11.66 3.89
C THR A 47 -11.15 10.64 3.19
N THR A 48 -10.96 10.44 1.89
CA THR A 48 -11.58 9.32 1.17
C THR A 48 -11.10 8.01 1.80
N SER A 49 -12.03 7.13 2.18
CA SER A 49 -11.68 5.85 2.79
C SER A 49 -11.41 4.81 1.71
N TYR A 50 -10.15 4.36 1.62
CA TYR A 50 -9.77 3.19 0.86
C TYR A 50 -9.68 2.02 1.85
N ASN A 51 -10.76 1.27 2.01
CA ASN A 51 -10.81 0.12 2.91
C ASN A 51 -10.02 -1.07 2.31
N GLY A 52 -8.72 -0.90 2.08
CA GLY A 52 -7.86 -1.87 1.39
C GLY A 52 -6.39 -1.77 1.78
N ILE A 53 -5.53 -2.48 1.05
CA ILE A 53 -4.07 -2.43 1.16
C ILE A 53 -3.50 -1.71 -0.07
N ILE A 54 -2.57 -0.79 0.15
CA ILE A 54 -1.88 -0.07 -0.93
C ILE A 54 -0.43 -0.52 -0.96
N ILE A 55 0.07 -0.90 -2.13
CA ILE A 55 1.47 -1.34 -2.31
C ILE A 55 2.14 -0.38 -3.28
N PHE A 56 3.28 0.16 -2.86
CA PHE A 56 4.17 0.94 -3.70
C PHE A 56 5.35 0.04 -4.10
N ALA A 57 5.43 -0.29 -5.38
CA ALA A 57 6.42 -1.23 -5.91
C ALA A 57 7.14 -0.63 -7.13
N PRO A 58 8.32 -1.14 -7.54
CA PRO A 58 8.98 -0.61 -8.74
C PRO A 58 8.12 -0.77 -9.99
N LEU A 59 8.31 0.11 -10.97
CA LEU A 59 7.61 0.00 -12.26
C LEU A 59 7.84 -1.37 -12.89
N GLY A 60 6.74 -1.99 -13.36
CA GLY A 60 6.75 -3.33 -13.95
C GLY A 60 6.73 -4.48 -12.95
N PHE A 61 6.78 -4.21 -11.63
CA PHE A 61 6.53 -5.24 -10.64
C PHE A 61 5.10 -5.75 -10.75
N THR A 62 4.95 -7.08 -10.75
CA THR A 62 3.66 -7.76 -10.72
C THR A 62 3.61 -8.56 -9.43
N LEU A 63 2.52 -8.42 -8.69
CA LEU A 63 2.33 -9.16 -7.45
C LEU A 63 2.25 -10.67 -7.75
N PRO A 64 2.94 -11.51 -6.97
CA PRO A 64 2.79 -12.96 -7.09
C PRO A 64 1.32 -13.40 -6.96
N PRO A 65 0.85 -14.37 -7.77
CA PRO A 65 -0.57 -14.76 -7.78
C PRO A 65 -1.10 -15.28 -6.43
N ASP A 66 -0.23 -15.84 -5.60
CA ASP A 66 -0.54 -16.33 -4.25
C ASP A 66 -0.73 -15.20 -3.22
N LEU A 67 -0.27 -13.99 -3.57
CA LEU A 67 -0.41 -12.78 -2.76
C LEU A 67 -1.53 -11.86 -3.26
N ASP A 68 -2.16 -12.20 -4.38
CA ASP A 68 -3.31 -11.46 -4.91
C ASP A 68 -4.60 -11.84 -4.17
N MET A 69 -5.43 -10.85 -3.87
CA MET A 69 -6.73 -11.02 -3.20
C MET A 69 -7.78 -11.50 -4.21
N PRO A 70 -8.70 -12.41 -3.83
CA PRO A 70 -9.06 -12.81 -2.47
C PRO A 70 -8.35 -14.06 -1.94
N HIS A 71 -7.37 -14.63 -2.66
CA HIS A 71 -6.79 -15.93 -2.31
C HIS A 71 -5.99 -15.92 -0.99
N ALA A 72 -5.44 -14.76 -0.59
CA ALA A 72 -4.49 -14.69 0.51
C ALA A 72 -5.09 -14.60 1.94
N ILE A 73 -6.36 -14.21 2.10
CA ILE A 73 -7.06 -14.26 3.42
C ILE A 73 -7.46 -15.67 3.85
N ALA A 74 -7.41 -16.64 2.93
CA ALA A 74 -7.64 -18.05 3.23
C ALA A 74 -6.37 -18.78 3.74
N ALA A 75 -5.21 -18.12 3.71
CA ALA A 75 -3.94 -18.74 4.09
C ALA A 75 -3.74 -18.82 5.63
N PRO A 76 -3.11 -19.89 6.15
CA PRO A 76 -2.82 -20.03 7.57
C PRO A 76 -1.83 -18.95 8.05
N GLY A 77 -2.15 -18.27 9.16
CA GLY A 77 -1.30 -17.22 9.75
C GLY A 77 -1.99 -15.86 9.93
N GLY A 78 -3.15 -15.66 9.30
CA GLY A 78 -4.00 -14.48 9.47
C GLY A 78 -3.46 -13.19 8.82
N TYR A 79 -4.20 -12.10 8.97
CA TYR A 79 -3.96 -10.84 8.25
C TYR A 79 -2.56 -10.25 8.45
N THR A 80 -1.97 -10.36 9.64
CA THR A 80 -0.63 -9.80 9.90
C THR A 80 0.47 -10.60 9.20
N ALA A 81 0.38 -11.93 9.14
CA ALA A 81 1.33 -12.75 8.40
C ALA A 81 1.27 -12.44 6.90
N PHE A 82 0.05 -12.25 6.37
CA PHE A 82 -0.14 -11.84 4.98
C PHE A 82 0.54 -10.50 4.66
N LEU A 83 0.36 -9.48 5.51
CA LEU A 83 1.01 -8.17 5.30
C LEU A 83 2.54 -8.28 5.32
N ASN A 84 3.11 -9.10 6.20
CA ASN A 84 4.56 -9.31 6.25
C ASN A 84 5.05 -9.99 4.97
N HIS A 85 4.32 -11.00 4.47
CA HIS A 85 4.67 -11.67 3.23
C HIS A 85 4.60 -10.71 2.02
N LEU A 86 3.60 -9.82 1.98
CA LEU A 86 3.55 -8.75 0.97
C LEU A 86 4.79 -7.84 1.04
N ALA A 87 5.21 -7.42 2.23
CA ALA A 87 6.39 -6.58 2.41
C ALA A 87 7.69 -7.27 2.01
N GLU A 88 7.81 -8.58 2.26
CA GLU A 88 8.98 -9.37 1.85
C GLU A 88 9.05 -9.55 0.33
N ALA A 89 7.90 -9.82 -0.31
CA ALA A 89 7.81 -10.04 -1.76
C ALA A 89 7.94 -8.75 -2.56
N THR A 90 7.57 -7.60 -1.99
CA THR A 90 7.63 -6.29 -2.66
C THR A 90 9.07 -5.77 -2.64
N PRO A 91 9.71 -5.52 -3.81
CA PRO A 91 11.03 -4.91 -3.84
C PRO A 91 11.01 -3.47 -3.32
N ALA A 92 12.14 -2.99 -2.79
CA ALA A 92 12.25 -1.60 -2.37
C ALA A 92 12.29 -0.66 -3.59
N CYS A 93 11.61 0.47 -3.49
CA CYS A 93 11.56 1.53 -4.50
C CYS A 93 12.60 2.62 -4.20
N GLY A 94 12.81 2.95 -2.94
CA GLY A 94 13.59 4.11 -2.53
C GLY A 94 13.03 5.41 -3.13
N GLN A 95 13.89 6.19 -3.81
CA GLN A 95 13.50 7.37 -4.57
C GLN A 95 13.24 7.09 -6.06
N SER A 96 13.16 5.80 -6.45
CA SER A 96 12.91 5.42 -7.84
C SER A 96 11.43 5.53 -8.20
N PRO A 97 11.11 5.67 -9.50
CA PRO A 97 9.73 5.63 -9.95
C PRO A 97 9.02 4.34 -9.53
N HIS A 98 7.77 4.45 -9.07
CA HIS A 98 7.00 3.33 -8.54
C HIS A 98 5.59 3.24 -9.13
N SER A 99 5.04 2.03 -9.19
CA SER A 99 3.63 1.78 -9.44
C SER A 99 2.86 1.70 -8.13
N VAL A 100 1.55 1.94 -8.21
CA VAL A 100 0.61 1.79 -7.10
C VAL A 100 -0.29 0.60 -7.39
N ILE A 101 -0.24 -0.41 -6.53
CA ILE A 101 -1.12 -1.58 -6.59
C ILE A 101 -2.14 -1.46 -5.45
N LEU A 102 -3.42 -1.59 -5.80
CA LEU A 102 -4.54 -1.43 -4.90
C LEU A 102 -5.21 -2.80 -4.69
N LEU A 103 -5.07 -3.36 -3.49
CA LEU A 103 -5.73 -4.61 -3.11
C LEU A 103 -6.98 -4.34 -2.24
N PRO A 104 -8.20 -4.68 -2.71
CA PRO A 104 -9.41 -4.53 -1.90
C PRO A 104 -9.40 -5.52 -0.72
N LEU A 105 -10.03 -5.13 0.40
CA LEU A 105 -10.35 -6.02 1.52
C LEU A 105 -11.83 -6.41 1.52
#